data_AF-A0AAV4JQI7-F1
#
_entry.id   AF-A0AAV4JQI7-F1
#
_cell.length_a   1.000
_cell.length_b   1.000
_cell.length_c   1.000
_cell.angle_alpha   90.00
_cell.angle_beta   90.00
_cell.angle_gamma   90.00
#
_symmetry.space_group_name_H-M   'P 1'
#
loop_
_entity.id
_entity.type
_entity.pdbx_description
1 polymer ?
#
loop_
_entity_poly.entity_id
_entity_poly.type
_entity_poly.pdbx_seq_one_letter_code
_entity_poly.pdbx_strand_id
1 'polypeptide(L)'
;MTNDDDDGDYDNDDDNYDADYDDDDYEGNDDADDDDDDDDDDDDYFDYNDHDDDGDDDDDGDYHNDDVCLPYCKFHRSTIALAQLIRHWTGDPENEETQEVTLIKLLQLLLCQAHKLFKKTEACGQAQTDQVANVKAQTRNMKRLLIITADDFGFSTERNDGVMEAFHNGAVKSASLLLNCTGTASGVQYARNTGLTLGLHLNLTEGKPVGQETYSTLTTSGGIFRGMMGTRRALDKGEIDISEIEIEIDCQIKRYEELVGEKPAYVDGHQHIHLHPMVAPIFSKVLRRSGVAVTRLPVEVNFANKTWLQQDPQLLEKLSIFLKEAKCAVPMLQENQIRASDCFTGLSTMGAFMTVERLQANILEAFESAEQGQPDGTVTCELMTHPGHPTPMDNGGFSWGTDDFGNSQDRVHEIQVLSSMAMKTFYKNHNIELVSHRVL
;
A
#
# COMPACT_ATOMS: atom_id res chain seq x y z
N MET A 1 7.80 39.19 57.82
CA MET A 1 7.55 39.86 59.12
C MET A 1 7.20 38.74 60.09
N THR A 2 8.05 38.27 60.99
CA THR A 2 9.29 38.75 61.65
C THR A 2 9.92 37.48 62.29
N ASN A 3 11.19 37.17 62.02
CA ASN A 3 12.35 37.33 62.94
C ASN A 3 12.44 36.22 64.02
N ASP A 4 13.57 35.63 64.43
CA ASP A 4 15.01 35.80 64.18
C ASP A 4 15.73 34.48 64.56
N ASP A 5 16.79 34.17 63.82
CA ASP A 5 18.16 33.77 64.21
C ASP A 5 18.43 32.92 65.47
N ASP A 6 19.19 31.82 65.31
CA ASP A 6 20.39 31.60 66.13
C ASP A 6 21.42 30.70 65.41
N ASP A 7 22.68 31.07 65.60
CA ASP A 7 23.88 30.76 64.83
C ASP A 7 24.55 29.42 65.20
N GLY A 8 25.36 28.90 64.27
CA GLY A 8 26.24 27.75 64.48
C GLY A 8 27.23 27.54 63.35
N ASP A 9 28.19 28.46 63.25
CA ASP A 9 29.35 28.46 62.35
C ASP A 9 30.56 27.71 62.97
N TYR A 10 31.62 27.50 62.17
CA TYR A 10 32.97 26.93 62.43
C TYR A 10 33.09 25.41 62.14
N ASP A 11 34.00 24.90 61.30
CA ASP A 11 35.21 25.42 60.66
C ASP A 11 35.51 24.70 59.33
N ASN A 12 36.22 25.43 58.46
CA ASN A 12 36.90 25.00 57.24
C ASN A 12 37.95 23.91 57.53
N ASP A 13 38.22 23.06 56.53
CA ASP A 13 39.60 22.84 56.08
C ASP A 13 39.58 22.33 54.63
N ASP A 14 40.37 23.03 53.81
CA ASP A 14 40.75 22.74 52.44
C ASP A 14 41.42 21.37 52.34
N ASP A 15 41.23 20.67 51.21
CA ASP A 15 42.35 19.98 50.56
C ASP A 15 42.07 19.77 49.06
N ASN A 16 42.93 20.43 48.31
CA ASN A 16 43.07 20.51 46.87
C ASN A 16 43.87 19.30 46.37
N TYR A 17 43.42 18.60 45.32
CA TYR A 17 44.26 17.68 44.55
C TYR A 17 44.02 17.87 43.06
N ASP A 18 44.84 18.76 42.48
CA ASP A 18 45.33 18.69 41.11
C ASP A 18 46.33 17.51 41.00
N ALA A 19 46.28 16.79 39.89
CA ALA A 19 47.43 16.07 39.35
C ALA A 19 47.28 15.89 37.83
N ASP A 20 48.07 16.69 37.13
CA ASP A 20 48.46 16.60 35.74
C ASP A 20 49.01 15.22 35.36
N TYR A 21 48.84 14.81 34.10
CA TYR A 21 49.84 14.01 33.39
C TYR A 21 49.94 14.44 31.93
N ASP A 22 51.13 14.95 31.61
CA ASP A 22 51.61 15.46 30.35
C ASP A 22 51.81 14.39 29.27
N ASP A 23 51.81 14.92 28.04
CA ASP A 23 52.41 14.42 26.80
C ASP A 23 53.80 13.80 26.98
N ASP A 24 54.11 12.80 26.16
CA ASP A 24 55.48 12.59 25.67
C ASP A 24 55.48 11.93 24.27
N ASP A 25 56.31 12.52 23.44
CA ASP A 25 56.57 12.33 22.02
C ASP A 25 57.00 10.91 21.60
N TYR A 26 56.63 10.51 20.38
CA TYR A 26 57.45 9.60 19.57
C TYR A 26 57.40 10.00 18.09
N GLU A 27 58.44 10.70 17.64
CA GLU A 27 58.75 10.92 16.22
C GLU A 27 59.46 9.70 15.60
N GLY A 28 58.98 9.28 14.42
CA GLY A 28 59.76 9.04 13.20
C GLY A 28 60.67 7.80 13.08
N ASN A 29 60.30 6.88 12.19
CA ASN A 29 61.03 6.72 10.93
C ASN A 29 60.31 5.83 9.91
N ASP A 30 60.46 6.26 8.67
CA ASP A 30 60.01 5.72 7.40
C ASP A 30 60.44 4.26 7.15
N ASP A 31 59.59 3.49 6.47
CA ASP A 31 59.94 2.83 5.20
C ASP A 31 58.67 2.26 4.55
N ALA A 32 58.57 2.50 3.24
CA ALA A 32 57.49 2.14 2.35
C ALA A 32 57.30 0.63 2.19
N ASP A 33 56.05 0.20 1.96
CA ASP A 33 55.70 -0.64 0.82
C ASP A 33 54.17 -0.58 0.63
N ASP A 34 53.81 -0.18 -0.59
CA ASP A 34 52.46 -0.16 -1.16
C ASP A 34 51.84 -1.57 -1.13
N ASP A 35 50.53 -1.66 -0.85
CA ASP A 35 49.60 -2.45 -1.66
C ASP A 35 48.16 -2.08 -1.25
N ASP A 36 47.46 -1.53 -2.23
CA ASP A 36 46.07 -1.12 -2.28
C ASP A 36 45.10 -2.26 -1.91
N ASP A 37 43.94 -1.93 -1.33
CA ASP A 37 42.65 -2.54 -1.68
C ASP A 37 41.49 -1.77 -0.98
N ASP A 38 40.81 -0.98 -1.81
CA ASP A 38 39.39 -0.60 -1.83
C ASP A 38 38.72 0.01 -0.58
N ASP A 39 38.74 1.36 -0.55
CA ASP A 39 37.72 2.19 0.10
C ASP A 39 36.42 2.17 -0.74
N ASP A 40 35.43 1.39 -0.31
CA ASP A 40 34.03 1.53 -0.77
C ASP A 40 33.35 2.66 0.01
N ASP A 41 33.61 3.89 -0.41
CA ASP A 41 32.75 5.06 -0.12
C ASP A 41 31.49 4.96 -1.01
N ASP A 42 30.42 4.37 -0.47
CA ASP A 42 29.10 4.42 -1.11
C ASP A 42 28.41 5.76 -0.75
N ASP A 43 28.61 6.76 -1.60
CA ASP A 43 27.87 8.01 -1.65
C ASP A 43 26.39 7.75 -2.04
N ASP A 44 25.49 7.87 -1.07
CA ASP A 44 24.04 7.96 -1.31
C ASP A 44 23.69 9.35 -1.89
N TYR A 45 23.44 9.43 -3.20
CA TYR A 45 22.91 10.64 -3.84
C TYR A 45 22.17 10.34 -5.15
N PHE A 46 20.87 10.66 -5.24
CA PHE A 46 20.25 11.05 -6.53
C PHE A 46 19.18 12.12 -6.33
N ASP A 47 19.55 13.35 -6.73
CA ASP A 47 18.73 14.55 -6.83
C ASP A 47 17.86 14.51 -8.10
N TYR A 48 16.59 14.90 -7.98
CA TYR A 48 15.64 14.98 -9.09
C TYR A 48 15.62 16.39 -9.66
N ASN A 49 16.04 16.58 -10.91
CA ASN A 49 15.47 17.48 -11.94
C ASN A 49 16.51 17.76 -13.04
N ASP A 50 16.22 17.42 -14.30
CA ASP A 50 16.05 18.44 -15.34
C ASP A 50 15.51 17.85 -16.66
N HIS A 51 14.76 18.69 -17.36
CA HIS A 51 14.11 18.48 -18.65
C HIS A 51 15.11 18.31 -19.81
N ASP A 52 14.72 17.58 -20.85
CA ASP A 52 14.68 18.14 -22.22
C ASP A 52 13.91 17.26 -23.21
N ASP A 53 13.31 17.97 -24.17
CA ASP A 53 12.53 17.59 -25.34
C ASP A 53 13.22 16.58 -26.29
N ASP A 54 12.43 15.74 -26.96
CA ASP A 54 12.30 15.72 -28.43
C ASP A 54 11.59 14.43 -28.93
N GLY A 55 10.66 14.61 -29.87
CA GLY A 55 10.58 13.73 -31.04
C GLY A 55 9.32 12.87 -31.22
N ASP A 56 8.48 13.31 -32.16
CA ASP A 56 7.33 12.66 -32.78
C ASP A 56 7.57 11.24 -33.36
N ASP A 57 6.52 10.42 -33.43
CA ASP A 57 5.98 9.86 -34.70
C ASP A 57 4.84 8.83 -34.47
N ASP A 58 3.68 9.16 -35.06
CA ASP A 58 2.64 8.35 -35.72
C ASP A 58 2.47 6.84 -35.41
N ASP A 59 1.22 6.41 -35.08
CA ASP A 59 0.46 5.48 -35.97
C ASP A 59 -1.04 5.38 -35.59
N ASP A 60 -1.89 5.54 -36.59
CA ASP A 60 -3.36 5.47 -36.55
C ASP A 60 -3.85 4.01 -36.70
N GLY A 61 -4.68 3.54 -35.76
CA GLY A 61 -5.26 2.19 -35.78
C GLY A 61 -6.77 2.16 -35.50
N ASP A 62 -7.57 2.42 -36.53
CA ASP A 62 -9.03 2.36 -36.56
C ASP A 62 -9.57 0.92 -36.35
N TYR A 63 -10.33 0.69 -35.27
CA TYR A 63 -11.09 -0.54 -35.04
C TYR A 63 -12.60 -0.26 -35.12
N HIS A 64 -13.16 -0.54 -36.30
CA HIS A 64 -14.61 -0.61 -36.53
C HIS A 64 -15.26 -1.73 -35.72
N ASN A 65 -16.30 -1.39 -34.94
CA ASN A 65 -17.16 -2.36 -34.27
C ASN A 65 -18.59 -2.22 -34.85
N ASP A 66 -18.97 -3.20 -35.68
CA ASP A 66 -20.02 -3.07 -36.71
C ASP A 66 -21.42 -3.57 -36.29
N ASP A 67 -21.72 -3.71 -34.99
CA ASP A 67 -22.94 -4.43 -34.54
C ASP A 67 -24.04 -3.58 -33.89
N VAL A 68 -23.95 -2.25 -33.90
CA VAL A 68 -25.00 -1.38 -33.30
C VAL A 68 -25.85 -0.63 -34.35
N CYS A 69 -25.52 -0.67 -35.64
CA CYS A 69 -26.14 0.20 -36.66
C CYS A 69 -27.20 -0.45 -37.57
N LEU A 70 -27.54 -1.72 -37.40
CA LEU A 70 -28.42 -2.44 -38.34
C LEU A 70 -29.89 -1.95 -38.43
N PRO A 71 -30.55 -1.46 -37.36
CA PRO A 71 -31.93 -0.98 -37.45
C PRO A 71 -32.04 0.40 -38.12
N TYR A 72 -31.11 1.31 -37.82
CA TYR A 72 -31.08 2.68 -38.34
C TYR A 72 -30.72 2.71 -39.84
N CYS A 73 -29.78 1.86 -40.28
CA CYS A 73 -29.40 1.76 -41.69
C CYS A 73 -30.54 1.31 -42.61
N LYS A 74 -31.45 0.44 -42.14
CA LYS A 74 -32.62 0.00 -42.93
C LYS A 74 -33.70 1.08 -43.03
N PHE A 75 -33.94 1.84 -41.96
CA PHE A 75 -34.90 2.95 -41.96
C PHE A 75 -34.46 4.10 -42.89
N HIS A 76 -33.15 4.41 -42.90
CA HIS A 76 -32.57 5.45 -43.77
C HIS A 76 -32.68 5.10 -45.26
N ARG A 77 -32.47 3.83 -45.64
CA ARG A 77 -32.63 3.36 -47.03
C ARG A 77 -34.09 3.43 -47.51
N SER A 78 -35.06 3.12 -46.65
CA SER A 78 -36.48 3.19 -47.00
C SER A 78 -37.00 4.64 -47.16
N THR A 79 -36.49 5.58 -46.35
CA THR A 79 -36.83 7.01 -46.46
C THR A 79 -36.19 7.67 -47.69
N ILE A 80 -34.96 7.28 -48.06
CA ILE A 80 -34.32 7.72 -49.31
C ILE A 80 -35.08 7.20 -50.53
N ALA A 81 -35.49 5.93 -50.55
CA ALA A 81 -36.26 5.36 -51.65
C ALA A 81 -37.62 6.07 -51.83
N LEU A 82 -38.28 6.43 -50.73
CA LEU A 82 -39.54 7.18 -50.77
C LEU A 82 -39.35 8.62 -51.27
N ALA A 83 -38.28 9.29 -50.84
CA ALA A 83 -37.95 10.63 -51.33
C ALA A 83 -37.59 10.64 -52.83
N GLN A 84 -36.98 9.57 -53.35
CA GLN A 84 -36.70 9.38 -54.77
C GLN A 84 -37.98 9.11 -55.58
N LEU A 85 -38.91 8.31 -55.04
CA LEU A 85 -40.24 8.08 -55.62
C LEU A 85 -41.07 9.36 -55.71
N ILE A 86 -40.99 10.23 -54.69
CA ILE A 86 -41.66 11.54 -54.69
C ILE A 86 -41.01 12.50 -55.70
N ARG A 87 -39.68 12.48 -55.85
CA ARG A 87 -38.96 13.32 -56.84
C ARG A 87 -39.19 12.90 -58.30
N HIS A 88 -39.50 11.64 -58.58
CA HIS A 88 -39.77 11.12 -59.93
C HIS A 88 -41.26 11.05 -60.27
N TRP A 89 -42.13 11.51 -59.38
CA TRP A 89 -43.56 11.53 -59.63
C TRP A 89 -43.93 12.73 -60.52
N THR A 90 -44.03 12.47 -61.82
CA THR A 90 -44.60 13.39 -62.81
C THR A 90 -46.11 13.12 -62.90
N GLY A 91 -46.89 13.73 -62.02
CA GLY A 91 -48.35 13.61 -62.05
C GLY A 91 -48.94 14.17 -63.35
N ASP A 92 -49.97 13.51 -63.88
CA ASP A 92 -50.88 14.08 -64.87
C ASP A 92 -51.81 15.08 -64.14
N PRO A 93 -51.86 16.37 -64.53
CA PRO A 93 -52.51 17.42 -63.77
C PRO A 93 -54.05 17.38 -63.71
N GLU A 94 -54.73 16.44 -64.38
CA GLU A 94 -56.20 16.46 -64.49
C GLU A 94 -56.99 15.61 -63.48
N ASN A 95 -56.39 15.03 -62.42
CA ASN A 95 -57.16 14.24 -61.45
C ASN A 95 -56.65 14.31 -60.00
N GLU A 96 -56.90 15.45 -59.34
CA GLU A 96 -56.50 15.77 -57.96
C GLU A 96 -57.00 14.75 -56.91
N GLU A 97 -58.20 14.18 -57.10
CA GLU A 97 -58.83 13.26 -56.13
C GLU A 97 -58.06 11.93 -56.00
N THR A 98 -57.45 11.45 -57.08
CA THR A 98 -56.59 10.24 -57.07
C THR A 98 -55.21 10.48 -56.42
N GLN A 99 -54.72 11.71 -56.42
CA GLN A 99 -53.40 12.06 -55.92
C GLN A 99 -53.40 12.17 -54.38
N GLU A 100 -54.41 12.83 -53.80
CA GLU A 100 -54.60 12.87 -52.35
C GLU A 100 -54.80 11.48 -51.75
N VAL A 101 -55.64 10.65 -52.37
CA VAL A 101 -55.90 9.28 -51.89
C VAL A 101 -54.64 8.42 -51.90
N THR A 102 -53.75 8.62 -52.88
CA THR A 102 -52.48 7.88 -52.98
C THR A 102 -51.47 8.36 -51.94
N LEU A 103 -51.38 9.68 -51.73
CA LEU A 103 -50.51 10.27 -50.71
C LEU A 103 -50.94 9.87 -49.30
N ILE A 104 -52.25 9.85 -49.02
CA ILE A 104 -52.82 9.40 -47.75
C ILE A 104 -52.48 7.93 -47.50
N LYS A 105 -52.59 7.05 -48.51
CA LYS A 105 -52.21 5.64 -48.38
C LYS A 105 -50.72 5.43 -48.10
N LEU A 106 -49.85 6.23 -48.73
CA LEU A 106 -48.41 6.20 -48.47
C LEU A 106 -48.06 6.68 -47.05
N LEU A 107 -48.69 7.76 -46.59
CA LEU A 107 -48.53 8.26 -45.22
C LEU A 107 -49.03 7.24 -44.18
N GLN A 108 -50.16 6.57 -44.43
CA GLN A 108 -50.66 5.50 -43.56
C GLN A 108 -49.71 4.30 -43.49
N LEU A 109 -49.11 3.91 -44.62
CA LEU A 109 -48.11 2.85 -44.66
C LEU A 109 -46.84 3.22 -43.87
N LEU A 110 -46.36 4.45 -43.99
CA LEU A 110 -45.22 4.96 -43.23
C LEU A 110 -45.51 5.00 -41.73
N LEU A 111 -46.67 5.52 -41.34
CA LEU A 111 -47.10 5.53 -39.94
C LEU A 111 -47.21 4.12 -39.37
N CYS A 112 -47.73 3.16 -40.15
CA CYS A 112 -47.84 1.77 -39.73
C CYS A 112 -46.45 1.09 -39.59
N GLN A 113 -45.50 1.39 -40.48
CA GLN A 113 -44.12 0.91 -40.36
C GLN A 113 -43.39 1.54 -39.18
N ALA A 114 -43.54 2.85 -38.95
CA ALA A 114 -42.98 3.55 -37.79
C ALA A 114 -43.54 2.99 -36.48
N HIS A 115 -44.84 2.70 -36.42
CA HIS A 115 -45.48 2.12 -35.24
C HIS A 115 -45.02 0.67 -34.96
N LYS A 116 -44.76 -0.12 -36.01
CA LYS A 116 -44.16 -1.46 -35.86
C LYS A 116 -42.71 -1.40 -35.37
N LEU A 117 -41.93 -0.43 -35.83
CA LEU A 117 -40.58 -0.16 -35.34
C LEU A 117 -40.60 0.28 -33.87
N PHE A 118 -41.49 1.20 -33.51
CA PHE A 118 -41.66 1.68 -32.13
C PHE A 118 -42.05 0.56 -31.16
N LYS A 119 -43.00 -0.30 -31.54
CA LYS A 119 -43.36 -1.49 -30.73
C LYS A 119 -42.23 -2.51 -30.62
N LYS A 120 -41.37 -2.61 -31.63
CA LYS A 120 -40.21 -3.52 -31.62
C LYS A 120 -39.07 -2.95 -30.75
N THR A 121 -38.89 -1.64 -30.70
CA THR A 121 -37.99 -0.97 -29.76
C THR A 121 -38.52 -1.00 -28.33
N GLU A 122 -39.83 -0.88 -28.11
CA GLU A 122 -40.44 -1.10 -26.78
C GLU A 122 -40.29 -2.55 -26.32
N ALA A 123 -40.52 -3.53 -27.20
CA ALA A 123 -40.31 -4.95 -26.86
C ALA A 123 -38.83 -5.28 -26.59
N CYS A 124 -37.89 -4.63 -27.30
CA CYS A 124 -36.46 -4.75 -27.03
C CYS A 124 -36.06 -4.04 -25.72
N GLY A 125 -36.65 -2.88 -25.43
CA GLY A 125 -36.47 -2.16 -24.17
C GLY A 125 -37.08 -2.88 -22.97
N GLN A 126 -38.19 -3.60 -23.15
CA GLN A 126 -38.81 -4.43 -22.12
C GLN A 126 -38.00 -5.72 -21.88
N ALA A 127 -37.51 -6.38 -22.94
CA ALA A 127 -36.62 -7.53 -22.81
C ALA A 127 -35.24 -7.16 -22.23
N GLN A 128 -34.73 -5.94 -22.50
CA GLN A 128 -33.53 -5.41 -21.87
C GLN A 128 -33.78 -4.95 -20.43
N THR A 129 -34.96 -4.41 -20.09
CA THR A 129 -35.26 -4.07 -18.68
C THR A 129 -35.53 -5.31 -17.84
N ASP A 130 -36.10 -6.38 -18.41
CA ASP A 130 -36.26 -7.66 -17.73
C ASP A 130 -34.92 -8.44 -17.61
N GLN A 131 -33.99 -8.31 -18.57
CA GLN A 131 -32.61 -8.83 -18.42
C GLN A 131 -31.75 -7.96 -17.50
N VAL A 132 -31.89 -6.64 -17.50
CA VAL A 132 -31.16 -5.73 -16.59
C VAL A 132 -31.70 -5.82 -15.17
N ALA A 133 -32.98 -6.13 -14.97
CA ALA A 133 -33.56 -6.43 -13.65
C ALA A 133 -33.11 -7.80 -13.12
N ASN A 134 -32.89 -8.79 -13.99
CA ASN A 134 -32.47 -10.14 -13.58
C ASN A 134 -30.94 -10.30 -13.48
N VAL A 135 -30.14 -9.39 -14.06
CA VAL A 135 -28.68 -9.31 -13.84
C VAL A 135 -28.33 -8.43 -12.63
N LYS A 136 -29.25 -7.58 -12.13
CA LYS A 136 -29.00 -6.68 -10.99
C LYS A 136 -29.33 -7.20 -9.59
N ALA A 137 -29.71 -8.46 -9.39
CA ALA A 137 -29.97 -8.96 -8.02
C ALA A 137 -29.81 -10.48 -7.84
N GLN A 138 -28.71 -11.06 -8.31
CA GLN A 138 -27.94 -11.89 -7.39
C GLN A 138 -26.87 -10.97 -6.80
N THR A 139 -27.29 -10.05 -5.92
CA THR A 139 -26.34 -9.41 -5.00
C THR A 139 -25.71 -10.54 -4.22
N ARG A 140 -24.50 -10.95 -4.61
CA ARG A 140 -23.63 -11.75 -3.76
C ARG A 140 -23.63 -11.06 -2.41
N ASN A 141 -24.06 -11.74 -1.37
CA ASN A 141 -24.09 -11.18 -0.02
C ASN A 141 -22.65 -11.25 0.54
N MET A 142 -21.74 -10.55 -0.13
CA MET A 142 -20.34 -10.46 0.25
C MET A 142 -20.15 -9.27 1.17
N LYS A 143 -19.63 -9.54 2.37
CA LYS A 143 -19.14 -8.52 3.27
C LYS A 143 -17.67 -8.29 2.97
N ARG A 144 -17.31 -7.10 2.49
CA ARG A 144 -15.92 -6.69 2.23
C ARG A 144 -15.38 -5.95 3.45
N LEU A 145 -14.36 -6.52 4.08
CA LEU A 145 -13.68 -5.95 5.23
C LEU A 145 -12.28 -5.49 4.79
N LEU A 146 -12.03 -4.19 4.84
CA LEU A 146 -10.73 -3.62 4.48
C LEU A 146 -9.98 -3.20 5.74
N ILE A 147 -8.78 -3.75 5.92
CA ILE A 147 -7.83 -3.41 6.97
C ILE A 147 -6.81 -2.48 6.35
N ILE A 148 -6.85 -1.19 6.70
CA ILE A 148 -5.81 -0.24 6.27
C ILE A 148 -4.77 -0.15 7.39
N THR A 149 -3.54 -0.51 7.05
CA THR A 149 -2.42 -0.64 7.98
C THR A 149 -1.39 0.46 7.75
N ALA A 150 -1.14 1.26 8.77
CA ALA A 150 -0.06 2.23 8.76
C ALA A 150 1.26 1.61 9.25
N ASP A 151 2.20 1.44 8.34
CA ASP A 151 3.55 0.96 8.64
C ASP A 151 4.42 2.07 9.25
N ASP A 152 5.55 1.67 9.82
CA ASP A 152 6.55 2.53 10.48
C ASP A 152 6.06 3.34 11.69
N PHE A 153 4.94 2.95 12.30
CA PHE A 153 4.53 3.58 13.55
C PHE A 153 5.58 3.34 14.63
N GLY A 154 5.89 4.34 15.45
CA GLY A 154 6.98 4.30 16.41
C GLY A 154 8.33 4.75 15.84
N PHE A 155 8.50 4.92 14.53
CA PHE A 155 9.78 5.36 13.96
C PHE A 155 10.22 6.73 14.54
N SER A 156 9.35 7.74 14.48
CA SER A 156 9.59 9.09 15.02
C SER A 156 8.28 9.69 15.53
N THR A 157 8.35 10.83 16.22
CA THR A 157 7.14 11.50 16.69
C THR A 157 6.35 12.08 15.50
N GLU A 158 7.04 12.57 14.48
CA GLU A 158 6.45 13.11 13.25
C GLU A 158 5.69 12.04 12.46
N ARG A 159 6.27 10.84 12.30
CA ARG A 159 5.54 9.72 11.68
C ARG A 159 4.33 9.34 12.52
N ASN A 160 4.47 9.26 13.84
CA ASN A 160 3.36 8.95 14.73
C ASN A 160 2.22 9.96 14.59
N ASP A 161 2.53 11.25 14.55
CA ASP A 161 1.54 12.32 14.44
C ASP A 161 0.77 12.21 13.11
N GLY A 162 1.43 11.92 12.01
CA GLY A 162 0.77 11.68 10.72
C GLY A 162 -0.07 10.40 10.68
N VAL A 163 0.37 9.30 11.31
CA VAL A 163 -0.44 8.09 11.48
C VAL A 163 -1.68 8.40 12.31
N MET A 164 -1.53 9.16 13.40
CA MET A 164 -2.64 9.58 14.25
C MET A 164 -3.60 10.50 13.50
N GLU A 165 -3.12 11.40 12.66
CA GLU A 165 -3.96 12.21 11.77
C GLU A 165 -4.83 11.32 10.86
N ALA A 166 -4.23 10.33 10.19
CA ALA A 166 -4.96 9.38 9.35
C ALA A 166 -5.99 8.55 10.16
N PHE A 167 -5.65 8.16 11.39
CA PHE A 167 -6.56 7.49 12.32
C PHE A 167 -7.74 8.39 12.72
N HIS A 168 -7.48 9.64 13.11
CA HIS A 168 -8.50 10.62 13.49
C HIS A 168 -9.42 11.01 12.32
N ASN A 169 -8.91 10.99 11.09
CA ASN A 169 -9.68 11.16 9.87
C ASN A 169 -10.57 9.95 9.52
N GLY A 170 -10.42 8.84 10.25
CA GLY A 170 -11.17 7.60 10.10
C GLY A 170 -10.65 6.70 8.97
N ALA A 171 -9.47 6.98 8.43
CA ALA A 171 -8.92 6.23 7.30
C ALA A 171 -8.19 4.96 7.77
N VAL A 172 -7.36 5.07 8.81
CA VAL A 172 -6.57 3.96 9.35
C VAL A 172 -7.20 3.43 10.64
N LYS A 173 -7.10 2.12 10.89
CA LYS A 173 -7.51 1.48 12.15
C LYS A 173 -6.45 0.55 12.75
N SER A 174 -5.42 0.21 11.98
CA SER A 174 -4.29 -0.60 12.42
C SER A 174 -2.98 0.12 12.15
N ALA A 175 -2.00 -0.04 13.04
CA ALA A 175 -0.64 0.44 12.79
C ALA A 175 0.40 -0.57 13.29
N SER A 176 1.51 -0.69 12.54
CA SER A 176 2.61 -1.63 12.84
C SER A 176 3.69 -0.87 13.61
N LEU A 177 3.90 -1.24 14.87
CA LEU A 177 4.83 -0.56 15.77
C LEU A 177 6.26 -1.08 15.62
N LEU A 178 7.19 -0.21 15.21
CA LEU A 178 8.63 -0.37 15.33
C LEU A 178 9.07 -0.15 16.78
N LEU A 179 9.94 -1.03 17.26
CA LEU A 179 10.53 -0.97 18.59
C LEU A 179 11.93 -0.34 18.54
N ASN A 180 12.35 0.18 19.69
CA ASN A 180 13.66 0.82 19.88
C ASN A 180 13.95 1.98 18.93
N CYS A 181 12.90 2.65 18.46
CA CYS A 181 12.98 3.88 17.71
C CYS A 181 12.70 5.10 18.61
N THR A 182 13.10 6.29 18.17
CA THR A 182 12.88 7.55 18.91
C THR A 182 11.38 7.84 19.15
N GLY A 183 10.50 7.41 18.24
CA GLY A 183 9.05 7.53 18.37
C GLY A 183 8.35 6.40 19.12
N THR A 184 9.03 5.33 19.54
CA THR A 184 8.33 4.13 20.07
C THR A 184 7.52 4.48 21.32
N ALA A 185 8.06 5.29 22.22
CA ALA A 185 7.40 5.67 23.47
C ALA A 185 6.10 6.49 23.22
N SER A 186 6.14 7.46 22.30
CA SER A 186 4.95 8.25 21.96
C SER A 186 3.91 7.41 21.21
N GLY A 187 4.35 6.50 20.33
CA GLY A 187 3.45 5.57 19.63
C GLY A 187 2.68 4.66 20.59
N VAL A 188 3.37 4.09 21.58
CA VAL A 188 2.74 3.29 22.65
C VAL A 188 1.73 4.12 23.45
N GLN A 189 2.06 5.38 23.78
CA GLN A 189 1.15 6.27 24.49
C GLN A 189 -0.11 6.58 23.68
N TYR A 190 0.03 6.84 22.38
CA TYR A 190 -1.11 7.07 21.49
C TYR A 190 -2.03 5.85 21.43
N ALA A 191 -1.48 4.65 21.23
CA ALA A 191 -2.31 3.45 21.16
C ALA A 191 -3.05 3.16 22.47
N ARG A 192 -2.39 3.34 23.63
CA ARG A 192 -3.04 3.17 24.94
C ARG A 192 -4.19 4.14 25.18
N ASN A 193 -4.09 5.35 24.62
CA ASN A 193 -5.08 6.42 24.81
C ASN A 193 -6.17 6.44 23.72
N THR A 194 -6.08 5.55 22.73
CA THR A 194 -6.99 5.53 21.58
C THR A 194 -7.50 4.13 21.28
N GLY A 195 -8.32 3.99 20.24
CA GLY A 195 -8.81 2.70 19.74
C GLY A 195 -7.94 2.11 18.62
N LEU A 196 -6.74 2.64 18.38
CA LEU A 196 -5.84 2.17 17.32
C LEU A 196 -5.38 0.75 17.64
N THR A 197 -5.57 -0.18 16.69
CA THR A 197 -5.09 -1.55 16.85
C THR A 197 -3.61 -1.61 16.49
N LEU A 198 -2.77 -2.08 17.40
CA LEU A 198 -1.34 -2.21 17.14
C LEU A 198 -0.94 -3.64 16.76
N GLY A 199 -0.09 -3.74 15.75
CA GLY A 199 0.77 -4.89 15.49
C GLY A 199 2.22 -4.59 15.83
N LEU A 200 3.08 -5.60 15.79
CA LEU A 200 4.53 -5.45 15.85
C LEU A 200 5.08 -5.38 14.42
N HIS A 201 5.82 -4.32 14.10
CA HIS A 201 6.60 -4.22 12.88
C HIS A 201 7.98 -4.82 13.13
N LEU A 202 8.13 -6.12 12.87
CA LEU A 202 9.38 -6.84 13.14
C LEU A 202 10.51 -6.24 12.30
N ASN A 203 11.60 -5.87 12.94
CA ASN A 203 12.76 -5.29 12.26
C ASN A 203 14.00 -6.17 12.44
N LEU A 204 14.69 -6.51 11.35
CA LEU A 204 15.97 -7.22 11.38
C LEU A 204 17.02 -6.52 10.50
N THR A 205 16.72 -5.31 10.05
CA THR A 205 17.45 -4.67 8.96
C THR A 205 18.06 -3.34 9.36
N GLU A 206 17.46 -2.57 10.28
CA GLU A 206 17.92 -1.20 10.56
C GLU A 206 18.09 -0.89 12.05
N GLY A 207 19.13 -0.14 12.41
CA GLY A 207 19.35 0.27 13.79
C GLY A 207 19.80 -0.83 14.72
N LYS A 208 19.65 -0.58 16.03
CA LYS A 208 20.10 -1.50 17.07
C LYS A 208 19.06 -2.58 17.35
N PRO A 209 19.50 -3.81 17.62
CA PRO A 209 18.61 -4.88 18.06
C PRO A 209 17.91 -4.58 19.39
N VAL A 210 16.83 -5.30 19.66
CA VAL A 210 16.10 -5.26 20.93
C VAL A 210 16.68 -6.22 21.96
N GLY A 211 17.05 -7.43 21.52
CA GLY A 211 17.39 -8.51 22.42
C GLY A 211 18.76 -8.40 23.08
N GLN A 212 19.73 -7.84 22.39
CA GLN A 212 21.12 -7.75 22.82
C GLN A 212 21.73 -6.42 22.35
N GLU A 213 22.87 -6.02 22.90
CA GLU A 213 23.59 -4.84 22.41
C GLU A 213 24.18 -5.08 21.02
N THR A 214 24.71 -6.29 20.79
CA THR A 214 25.28 -6.74 19.51
C THR A 214 25.00 -8.23 19.30
N TYR A 215 24.97 -8.64 18.04
CA TYR A 215 24.98 -10.03 17.61
C TYR A 215 26.26 -10.31 16.81
N SER A 216 26.74 -11.55 16.82
CA SER A 216 28.00 -11.89 16.13
C SER A 216 27.84 -11.88 14.61
N THR A 217 26.66 -12.26 14.11
CA THR A 217 26.42 -12.41 12.66
C THR A 217 25.24 -11.59 12.16
N LEU A 218 24.25 -11.27 12.99
CA LEU A 218 23.09 -10.48 12.59
C LEU A 218 23.37 -8.97 12.54
N THR A 219 24.37 -8.48 13.29
CA THR A 219 24.79 -7.07 13.27
C THR A 219 26.15 -6.86 12.62
N THR A 220 26.45 -5.62 12.26
CA THR A 220 27.79 -5.15 11.92
C THR A 220 28.68 -5.08 13.19
N SER A 221 29.97 -4.82 13.02
CA SER A 221 30.89 -4.57 14.14
C SER A 221 30.47 -3.37 15.01
N GLY A 222 29.73 -2.41 14.45
CA GLY A 222 29.15 -1.26 15.16
C GLY A 222 27.89 -1.58 15.96
N GLY A 223 27.42 -2.83 15.98
CA GLY A 223 26.27 -3.24 16.78
C GLY A 223 24.90 -2.85 16.22
N ILE A 224 24.84 -2.49 14.94
CA ILE A 224 23.58 -2.23 14.23
C ILE A 224 23.30 -3.34 13.22
N PHE A 225 22.05 -3.55 12.85
CA PHE A 225 21.70 -4.45 11.76
C PHE A 225 22.38 -4.02 10.44
N ARG A 226 22.48 -4.96 9.49
CA ARG A 226 23.30 -4.81 8.27
C ARG A 226 22.62 -4.00 7.15
N GLY A 227 21.56 -3.27 7.44
CA GLY A 227 20.70 -2.66 6.41
C GLY A 227 19.82 -3.69 5.69
N MET A 228 18.86 -3.22 4.89
CA MET A 228 17.98 -4.06 4.09
C MET A 228 18.76 -5.02 3.19
N MET A 229 19.66 -4.48 2.37
CA MET A 229 20.42 -5.25 1.38
C MET A 229 21.51 -6.09 2.02
N GLY A 230 22.24 -5.54 3.00
CA GLY A 230 23.29 -6.31 3.68
C GLY A 230 22.74 -7.49 4.46
N THR A 231 21.60 -7.33 5.15
CA THR A 231 20.94 -8.42 5.87
C THR A 231 20.48 -9.51 4.91
N ARG A 232 19.80 -9.14 3.82
CA ARG A 232 19.32 -10.10 2.80
C ARG A 232 20.48 -10.87 2.14
N ARG A 233 21.54 -10.17 1.72
CA ARG A 233 22.74 -10.81 1.15
C ARG A 233 23.39 -11.81 2.12
N ALA A 234 23.53 -11.43 3.40
CA ALA A 234 24.10 -12.31 4.41
C ALA A 234 23.21 -13.54 4.67
N LEU A 235 21.88 -13.39 4.65
CA LEU A 235 20.95 -14.53 4.74
C LEU A 235 21.06 -15.46 3.53
N ASP A 236 21.11 -14.93 2.32
CA ASP A 236 21.24 -15.71 1.07
C ASP A 236 22.56 -16.50 1.01
N LYS A 237 23.63 -15.93 1.57
CA LYS A 237 24.94 -16.60 1.69
C LYS A 237 25.04 -17.56 2.88
N GLY A 238 24.04 -17.57 3.77
CA GLY A 238 24.07 -18.38 5.01
C GLY A 238 25.08 -17.89 6.04
N GLU A 239 25.40 -16.60 6.02
CA GLU A 239 26.37 -15.94 6.91
C GLU A 239 25.76 -15.53 8.25
N ILE A 240 24.43 -15.54 8.38
CA ILE A 240 23.72 -15.23 9.63
C ILE A 240 23.38 -16.53 10.37
N ASP A 241 23.77 -16.60 11.63
CA ASP A 241 23.31 -17.61 12.59
C ASP A 241 21.81 -17.44 12.83
N ILE A 242 21.06 -18.44 12.38
CA ILE A 242 19.61 -18.54 12.49
C ILE A 242 19.12 -18.44 13.95
N SER A 243 19.94 -18.86 14.93
CA SER A 243 19.58 -18.71 16.35
C SER A 243 19.54 -17.25 16.79
N GLU A 244 20.36 -16.36 16.22
CA GLU A 244 20.33 -14.92 16.51
C GLU A 244 19.03 -14.29 16.03
N ILE A 245 18.55 -14.70 14.85
CA ILE A 245 17.24 -14.29 14.32
C ILE A 245 16.11 -14.74 15.26
N GLU A 246 16.15 -15.99 15.70
CA GLU A 246 15.13 -16.55 16.60
C GLU A 246 15.08 -15.80 17.95
N ILE A 247 16.25 -15.53 18.54
CA ILE A 247 16.39 -14.76 19.78
C ILE A 247 15.83 -13.35 19.59
N GLU A 248 16.19 -12.68 18.49
CA GLU A 248 15.77 -11.31 18.25
C GLU A 248 14.25 -11.19 18.06
N ILE A 249 13.63 -12.08 17.28
CA ILE A 249 12.16 -12.10 17.12
C ILE A 249 11.47 -12.32 18.47
N ASP A 250 11.97 -13.26 19.29
CA ASP A 250 11.45 -13.50 20.64
C ASP A 250 11.56 -12.26 21.53
N CYS A 251 12.70 -11.56 21.49
CA CYS A 251 12.94 -10.36 22.26
C CYS A 251 12.05 -9.20 21.82
N GLN A 252 11.83 -9.01 20.51
CA GLN A 252 10.91 -7.98 20.01
C GLN A 252 9.47 -8.25 20.43
N ILE A 253 9.00 -9.50 20.36
CA ILE A 253 7.63 -9.83 20.83
C ILE A 253 7.49 -9.59 22.33
N LYS A 254 8.45 -10.03 23.15
CA LYS A 254 8.42 -9.80 24.60
C LYS A 254 8.46 -8.30 24.92
N ARG A 255 9.34 -7.56 24.25
CA ARG A 255 9.46 -6.11 24.45
C ARG A 255 8.19 -5.37 24.05
N TYR A 256 7.55 -5.79 22.96
CA TYR A 256 6.23 -5.30 22.58
C TYR A 256 5.22 -5.53 23.70
N GLU A 257 5.11 -6.76 24.22
CA GLU A 257 4.15 -7.10 25.29
C GLU A 257 4.40 -6.27 26.56
N GLU A 258 5.65 -6.05 26.95
CA GLU A 258 6.02 -5.19 28.07
C GLU A 258 5.59 -3.73 27.87
N LEU A 259 5.83 -3.20 26.67
CA LEU A 259 5.54 -1.81 26.33
C LEU A 259 4.06 -1.57 26.12
N VAL A 260 3.34 -2.47 25.46
CA VAL A 260 1.94 -2.26 25.11
C VAL A 260 1.01 -2.76 26.20
N GLY A 261 1.39 -3.84 26.90
CA GLY A 261 0.59 -4.50 27.94
C GLY A 261 -0.32 -5.61 27.41
N GLU A 262 -0.30 -5.87 26.10
CA GLU A 262 -0.98 -7.00 25.45
C GLU A 262 -0.12 -7.57 24.31
N LYS A 263 -0.49 -8.74 23.79
CA LYS A 263 0.14 -9.34 22.62
C LYS A 263 -0.15 -8.51 21.36
N PRO A 264 0.76 -8.48 20.38
CA PRO A 264 0.48 -7.79 19.13
C PRO A 264 -0.71 -8.45 18.41
N ALA A 265 -1.62 -7.63 17.86
CA ALA A 265 -2.79 -8.15 17.14
C ALA A 265 -2.39 -8.93 15.87
N TYR A 266 -1.25 -8.56 15.29
CA TYR A 266 -0.59 -9.19 14.16
C TYR A 266 0.90 -8.83 14.20
N VAL A 267 1.74 -9.57 13.48
CA VAL A 267 3.14 -9.21 13.27
C VAL A 267 3.38 -9.16 11.77
N ASP A 268 3.93 -8.07 11.26
CA ASP A 268 4.49 -7.96 9.91
C ASP A 268 5.99 -7.66 10.04
N GLY A 269 6.67 -7.39 8.92
CA GLY A 269 8.09 -7.13 8.90
C GLY A 269 8.43 -5.84 8.18
N HIS A 270 9.28 -5.03 8.81
CA HIS A 270 9.98 -3.92 8.16
C HIS A 270 10.68 -4.44 6.91
N GLN A 271 10.45 -3.79 5.77
CA GLN A 271 11.00 -4.19 4.47
C GLN A 271 10.67 -5.66 4.10
N HIS A 272 9.57 -6.19 4.66
CA HIS A 272 9.07 -7.55 4.49
C HIS A 272 10.08 -8.66 4.82
N ILE A 273 11.07 -8.37 5.69
CA ILE A 273 12.12 -9.33 6.05
C ILE A 273 11.57 -10.61 6.70
N HIS A 274 10.39 -10.53 7.31
CA HIS A 274 9.70 -11.67 7.95
C HIS A 274 9.36 -12.81 6.97
N LEU A 275 9.32 -12.53 5.66
CA LEU A 275 8.99 -13.51 4.63
C LEU A 275 10.20 -14.01 3.84
N HIS A 276 11.40 -13.49 4.14
CA HIS A 276 12.63 -14.00 3.56
C HIS A 276 12.73 -15.52 3.77
N PRO A 277 13.19 -16.32 2.78
CA PRO A 277 13.14 -17.79 2.86
C PRO A 277 13.84 -18.39 4.08
N MET A 278 14.89 -17.74 4.57
CA MET A 278 15.60 -18.14 5.79
C MET A 278 14.92 -17.67 7.09
N VAL A 279 14.10 -16.61 7.03
CA VAL A 279 13.45 -16.00 8.21
C VAL A 279 12.06 -16.58 8.44
N ALA A 280 11.25 -16.76 7.39
CA ALA A 280 9.85 -17.21 7.48
C ALA A 280 9.65 -18.51 8.27
N PRO A 281 10.51 -19.55 8.16
CA PRO A 281 10.38 -20.77 8.96
C PRO A 281 10.59 -20.55 10.46
N ILE A 282 11.45 -19.61 10.84
CA ILE A 282 11.73 -19.26 12.24
C ILE A 282 10.59 -18.40 12.75
N PHE A 283 10.29 -17.32 12.03
CA PHE A 283 9.22 -16.38 12.29
C PHE A 283 7.89 -17.09 12.59
N SER A 284 7.44 -17.99 11.71
CA SER A 284 6.18 -18.72 11.89
C SER A 284 6.15 -19.61 13.14
N LYS A 285 7.27 -20.25 13.49
CA LYS A 285 7.41 -21.04 14.72
C LYS A 285 7.36 -20.13 15.96
N VAL A 286 8.04 -18.99 15.91
CA VAL A 286 8.07 -18.01 17.00
C VAL A 286 6.66 -17.45 17.26
N LEU A 287 5.96 -17.00 16.21
CA LEU A 287 4.59 -16.49 16.32
C LEU A 287 3.67 -17.53 16.97
N ARG A 288 3.74 -18.79 16.52
CA ARG A 288 2.94 -19.88 17.07
C ARG A 288 3.19 -20.10 18.57
N ARG A 289 4.45 -20.16 19.02
CA ARG A 289 4.76 -20.35 20.45
C ARG A 289 4.38 -19.13 21.29
N SER A 290 4.50 -17.93 20.73
CA SER A 290 4.12 -16.67 21.38
C SER A 290 2.60 -16.48 21.41
N GLY A 291 1.84 -17.29 20.66
CA GLY A 291 0.39 -17.22 20.58
C GLY A 291 -0.12 -16.05 19.75
N VAL A 292 0.70 -15.56 18.82
CA VAL A 292 0.30 -14.58 17.80
C VAL A 292 -0.08 -15.36 16.55
N ALA A 293 -1.32 -15.20 16.08
CA ALA A 293 -1.88 -16.05 15.03
C ALA A 293 -2.07 -15.33 13.69
N VAL A 294 -1.64 -14.08 13.56
CA VAL A 294 -1.89 -13.24 12.39
C VAL A 294 -0.59 -12.60 11.90
N THR A 295 -0.34 -12.66 10.59
CA THR A 295 0.75 -11.98 9.90
C THR A 295 0.26 -11.33 8.61
N ARG A 296 1.01 -10.33 8.13
CA ARG A 296 0.86 -9.83 6.76
C ARG A 296 1.38 -10.85 5.75
N LEU A 297 0.64 -11.00 4.64
CA LEU A 297 1.05 -11.75 3.46
C LEU A 297 0.89 -10.86 2.20
N PRO A 298 1.96 -10.18 1.74
CA PRO A 298 1.89 -9.16 0.69
C PRO A 298 1.83 -9.78 -0.71
N VAL A 299 0.79 -10.57 -0.99
CA VAL A 299 0.54 -11.18 -2.31
C VAL A 299 -0.48 -10.33 -3.08
N GLU A 300 0.03 -9.31 -3.77
CA GLU A 300 -0.78 -8.43 -4.62
C GLU A 300 -1.05 -9.07 -6.00
N VAL A 301 -2.31 -8.99 -6.44
CA VAL A 301 -2.78 -9.58 -7.70
C VAL A 301 -2.42 -8.70 -8.89
N ASN A 302 -2.22 -9.33 -10.06
CA ASN A 302 -1.85 -8.66 -11.31
C ASN A 302 -0.66 -7.69 -11.21
N PHE A 303 0.26 -7.94 -10.26
CA PHE A 303 1.37 -7.06 -9.91
C PHE A 303 2.28 -6.69 -11.10
N ALA A 304 2.65 -7.68 -11.93
CA ALA A 304 3.49 -7.43 -13.11
C ALA A 304 2.81 -6.60 -14.21
N ASN A 305 1.48 -6.47 -14.16
CA ASN A 305 0.68 -5.73 -15.15
C ASN A 305 0.40 -4.29 -14.72
N LYS A 306 0.92 -3.83 -13.57
CA LYS A 306 0.76 -2.46 -13.08
C LYS A 306 1.63 -1.54 -13.93
N THR A 307 1.00 -0.84 -14.87
CA THR A 307 1.70 -0.05 -15.90
C THR A 307 2.60 1.04 -15.33
N TRP A 308 2.26 1.63 -14.18
CA TRP A 308 3.10 2.63 -13.52
C TRP A 308 4.37 2.03 -12.88
N LEU A 309 4.37 0.74 -12.52
CA LEU A 309 5.59 0.06 -12.10
C LEU A 309 6.47 -0.33 -13.27
N GLN A 310 5.91 -0.57 -14.46
CA GLN A 310 6.70 -0.89 -15.65
C GLN A 310 7.57 0.30 -16.12
N GLN A 311 7.23 1.51 -15.69
CA GLN A 311 8.03 2.72 -15.90
C GLN A 311 9.29 2.74 -15.02
N ASP A 312 9.34 1.91 -13.97
CA ASP A 312 10.50 1.73 -13.10
C ASP A 312 10.81 0.22 -12.96
N PRO A 313 11.54 -0.37 -13.91
CA PRO A 313 11.87 -1.80 -13.89
C PRO A 313 12.63 -2.26 -12.65
N GLN A 314 13.45 -1.38 -12.04
CA GLN A 314 14.22 -1.72 -10.85
C GLN A 314 13.33 -1.84 -9.63
N LEU A 315 12.40 -0.89 -9.44
CA LEU A 315 11.38 -1.00 -8.41
C LEU A 315 10.50 -2.22 -8.63
N LEU A 316 10.06 -2.47 -9.87
CA LEU A 316 9.26 -3.64 -10.20
C LEU A 316 9.98 -4.95 -9.84
N GLU A 317 11.27 -5.06 -10.15
CA GLU A 317 12.09 -6.23 -9.79
C GLU A 317 12.20 -6.38 -8.27
N LYS A 318 12.56 -5.31 -7.55
CA LYS A 318 12.68 -5.29 -6.09
C LYS A 318 11.39 -5.75 -5.41
N LEU A 319 10.24 -5.17 -5.78
CA LEU A 319 8.95 -5.53 -5.20
C LEU A 319 8.49 -6.94 -5.61
N SER A 320 8.86 -7.40 -6.80
CA SER A 320 8.59 -8.77 -7.25
C SER A 320 9.30 -9.83 -6.40
N ILE A 321 10.45 -9.50 -5.82
CA ILE A 321 11.14 -10.37 -4.85
C ILE A 321 10.25 -10.57 -3.62
N PHE A 322 9.70 -9.50 -3.04
CA PHE A 322 8.83 -9.59 -1.86
C PHE A 322 7.56 -10.40 -2.15
N LEU A 323 6.96 -10.21 -3.33
CA LEU A 323 5.81 -11.00 -3.79
C LEU A 323 6.14 -12.50 -3.89
N LYS A 324 7.33 -12.84 -4.40
CA LYS A 324 7.80 -14.21 -4.53
C LYS A 324 8.05 -14.85 -3.16
N GLU A 325 8.75 -14.14 -2.28
CA GLU A 325 9.02 -14.56 -0.91
C GLU A 325 7.72 -14.83 -0.13
N ALA A 326 6.75 -13.92 -0.24
CA ALA A 326 5.43 -14.09 0.35
C ALA A 326 4.74 -15.39 -0.12
N LYS A 327 4.73 -15.65 -1.43
CA LYS A 327 4.17 -16.90 -1.98
C LYS A 327 4.90 -18.14 -1.47
N CYS A 328 6.23 -18.07 -1.34
CA CYS A 328 7.05 -19.17 -0.83
C CYS A 328 6.84 -19.43 0.67
N ALA A 329 6.47 -18.42 1.45
CA ALA A 329 6.24 -18.54 2.90
C ALA A 329 4.91 -19.21 3.27
N VAL A 330 3.92 -19.24 2.36
CA VAL A 330 2.56 -19.75 2.63
C VAL A 330 2.53 -21.13 3.30
N PRO A 331 3.27 -22.16 2.84
CA PRO A 331 3.24 -23.48 3.47
C PRO A 331 3.71 -23.45 4.93
N MET A 332 4.74 -22.66 5.25
CA MET A 332 5.27 -22.53 6.62
C MET A 332 4.29 -21.82 7.55
N LEU A 333 3.61 -20.78 7.04
CA LEU A 333 2.55 -20.08 7.78
C LEU A 333 1.38 -21.03 8.10
N GLN A 334 0.94 -21.81 7.10
CA GLN A 334 -0.14 -22.78 7.26
C GLN A 334 0.22 -23.90 8.24
N GLU A 335 1.43 -24.46 8.16
CA GLU A 335 1.93 -25.50 9.09
C GLU A 335 1.90 -25.03 10.54
N ASN A 336 2.15 -23.74 10.76
CA ASN A 336 2.17 -23.11 12.07
C ASN A 336 0.85 -22.43 12.46
N GLN A 337 -0.21 -22.62 11.68
CA GLN A 337 -1.55 -22.06 11.93
C GLN A 337 -1.55 -20.53 12.01
N ILE A 338 -0.66 -19.88 11.27
CA ILE A 338 -0.60 -18.43 11.14
C ILE A 338 -1.49 -18.02 9.97
N ARG A 339 -2.39 -17.07 10.23
CA ARG A 339 -3.37 -16.56 9.28
C ARG A 339 -2.94 -15.21 8.72
N ALA A 340 -3.51 -14.85 7.59
CA ALA A 340 -3.42 -13.54 6.97
C ALA A 340 -4.81 -13.14 6.47
N SER A 341 -4.96 -11.92 5.94
CA SER A 341 -6.16 -11.53 5.18
C SER A 341 -6.34 -12.42 3.94
N ASP A 342 -7.56 -12.49 3.42
CA ASP A 342 -7.87 -13.29 2.22
C ASP A 342 -7.19 -12.75 0.96
N CYS A 343 -6.99 -11.43 0.90
CA CYS A 343 -6.21 -10.76 -0.14
C CYS A 343 -5.41 -9.56 0.42
N PHE A 344 -4.54 -9.03 -0.43
CA PHE A 344 -3.64 -7.94 -0.09
C PHE A 344 -3.49 -6.96 -1.26
N THR A 345 -3.29 -5.69 -0.94
CA THR A 345 -2.84 -4.65 -1.87
C THR A 345 -2.01 -3.58 -1.14
N GLY A 346 -1.37 -2.68 -1.88
CA GLY A 346 -0.61 -1.55 -1.33
C GLY A 346 0.86 -1.54 -1.74
N LEU A 347 1.42 -2.67 -2.18
CA LEU A 347 2.81 -2.76 -2.62
C LEU A 347 3.03 -1.92 -3.89
N SER A 348 2.06 -1.96 -4.81
CA SER A 348 2.12 -1.22 -6.06
C SER A 348 1.72 0.26 -5.94
N THR A 349 1.14 0.69 -4.83
CA THR A 349 0.56 2.04 -4.68
C THR A 349 1.22 2.85 -3.57
N MET A 350 2.46 2.53 -3.20
CA MET A 350 3.19 3.23 -2.15
C MET A 350 3.60 4.65 -2.57
N GLY A 351 3.59 5.58 -1.61
CA GLY A 351 4.05 6.94 -1.77
C GLY A 351 3.37 7.70 -2.91
N ALA A 352 4.16 8.35 -3.77
CA ALA A 352 3.66 9.09 -4.92
C ALA A 352 2.79 8.26 -5.88
N PHE A 353 2.91 6.92 -5.88
CA PHE A 353 2.05 6.06 -6.70
C PHE A 353 0.62 5.96 -6.17
N MET A 354 0.35 6.36 -4.93
CA MET A 354 -0.98 6.35 -4.31
C MET A 354 -1.90 7.42 -4.91
N THR A 355 -2.47 7.23 -6.09
CA THR A 355 -3.58 8.08 -6.55
C THR A 355 -4.92 7.49 -6.12
N VAL A 356 -5.97 8.33 -6.04
CA VAL A 356 -7.33 7.87 -5.73
C VAL A 356 -7.76 6.78 -6.71
N GLU A 357 -7.52 6.98 -8.01
CA GLU A 357 -7.93 6.08 -9.08
C GLU A 357 -7.22 4.74 -8.98
N ARG A 358 -5.88 4.76 -8.80
CA ARG A 358 -5.09 3.54 -8.64
C ARG A 358 -5.52 2.80 -7.38
N LEU A 359 -5.68 3.49 -6.27
CA LEU A 359 -6.03 2.86 -5.00
C LEU A 359 -7.41 2.18 -5.07
N GLN A 360 -8.42 2.86 -5.63
CA GLN A 360 -9.76 2.29 -5.83
C GLN A 360 -9.72 1.04 -6.71
N ALA A 361 -9.01 1.11 -7.85
CA ALA A 361 -8.89 0.00 -8.78
C ALA A 361 -8.22 -1.22 -8.12
N ASN A 362 -7.12 -0.99 -7.38
CA ASN A 362 -6.38 -2.05 -6.70
C ASN A 362 -7.19 -2.71 -5.57
N ILE A 363 -7.93 -1.93 -4.77
CA ILE A 363 -8.80 -2.48 -3.72
C ILE A 363 -9.90 -3.36 -4.32
N LEU A 364 -10.56 -2.91 -5.40
CA LEU A 364 -11.58 -3.70 -6.07
C LEU A 364 -11.00 -4.98 -6.65
N GLU A 365 -9.86 -4.89 -7.34
CA GLU A 365 -9.20 -6.05 -7.94
C GLU A 365 -8.82 -7.10 -6.89
N ALA A 366 -8.30 -6.67 -5.74
CA ALA A 366 -7.97 -7.56 -4.63
C ALA A 366 -9.21 -8.28 -4.09
N PHE A 367 -10.31 -7.57 -3.83
CA PHE A 367 -11.56 -8.18 -3.38
C PHE A 367 -12.15 -9.12 -4.43
N GLU A 368 -12.24 -8.67 -5.69
CA GLU A 368 -12.81 -9.46 -6.78
C GLU A 368 -12.02 -10.74 -7.02
N SER A 369 -10.70 -10.72 -6.86
CA SER A 369 -9.87 -11.93 -6.92
C SER A 369 -10.17 -12.90 -5.77
N ALA A 370 -10.34 -12.42 -4.54
CA ALA A 370 -10.63 -13.26 -3.38
C ALA A 370 -12.07 -13.82 -3.38
N GLU A 371 -13.00 -13.11 -4.02
CA GLU A 371 -14.40 -13.53 -4.17
C GLU A 371 -14.60 -14.64 -5.20
N GLN A 372 -13.61 -14.92 -6.06
CA GLN A 372 -13.75 -15.92 -7.12
C GLN A 372 -14.05 -17.31 -6.52
N GLY A 373 -15.21 -17.86 -6.88
CA GLY A 373 -15.66 -19.16 -6.40
C GLY A 373 -16.43 -19.14 -5.08
N GLN A 374 -16.66 -17.97 -4.48
CA GLN A 374 -17.50 -17.81 -3.28
C GLN A 374 -18.81 -17.09 -3.61
N PRO A 375 -19.99 -17.74 -3.44
CA PRO A 375 -21.27 -17.12 -3.76
C PRO A 375 -21.71 -16.07 -2.73
N ASP A 376 -21.40 -16.29 -1.45
CA ASP A 376 -21.71 -15.43 -0.30
C ASP A 376 -20.62 -15.63 0.78
N GLY A 377 -20.37 -14.62 1.62
CA GLY A 377 -19.32 -14.74 2.66
C GLY A 377 -18.78 -13.40 3.16
N THR A 378 -17.72 -13.47 3.97
CA THR A 378 -16.92 -12.32 4.39
C THR A 378 -15.53 -12.48 3.81
N VAL A 379 -15.03 -11.43 3.16
CA VAL A 379 -13.68 -11.38 2.61
C VAL A 379 -12.93 -10.23 3.26
N THR A 380 -11.72 -10.51 3.69
CA THR A 380 -10.79 -9.57 4.31
C THR A 380 -9.69 -9.19 3.33
N CYS A 381 -9.40 -7.90 3.21
CA CYS A 381 -8.29 -7.37 2.45
C CYS A 381 -7.42 -6.52 3.36
N GLU A 382 -6.10 -6.71 3.33
CA GLU A 382 -5.16 -5.76 3.92
C GLU A 382 -4.65 -4.80 2.84
N LEU A 383 -4.71 -3.50 3.13
CA LEU A 383 -4.06 -2.43 2.40
C LEU A 383 -2.91 -1.89 3.24
N MET A 384 -1.68 -2.10 2.78
CA MET A 384 -0.48 -1.51 3.37
C MET A 384 -0.33 -0.05 2.92
N THR A 385 0.04 0.83 3.86
CA THR A 385 0.25 2.26 3.65
C THR A 385 1.35 2.79 4.57
N HIS A 386 1.91 3.96 4.25
CA HIS A 386 2.95 4.66 5.02
C HIS A 386 2.57 6.10 5.38
N PRO A 387 1.35 6.38 5.91
CA PRO A 387 0.97 7.73 6.30
C PRO A 387 1.91 8.23 7.42
N GLY A 388 2.32 9.48 7.34
CA GLY A 388 3.25 10.06 8.31
C GLY A 388 3.61 11.49 7.92
N HIS A 389 4.12 12.27 8.87
CA HIS A 389 4.80 13.52 8.53
C HIS A 389 6.29 13.24 8.29
N PRO A 390 6.96 14.05 7.45
CA PRO A 390 8.39 13.93 7.20
C PRO A 390 9.18 13.97 8.51
N THR A 391 10.13 13.06 8.62
CA THR A 391 11.05 13.03 9.76
C THR A 391 12.31 13.81 9.40
N PRO A 392 12.79 14.76 10.24
CA PRO A 392 14.03 15.47 9.97
C PRO A 392 15.22 14.48 9.94
N MET A 393 16.23 14.76 9.09
CA MET A 393 17.43 13.90 8.97
C MET A 393 18.16 13.70 10.30
N ASP A 394 18.17 14.68 11.20
CA ASP A 394 18.86 14.56 12.49
C ASP A 394 18.01 13.84 13.57
N ASN A 395 16.75 13.50 13.26
CA ASN A 395 15.75 13.03 14.22
C ASN A 395 15.00 11.78 13.72
N GLY A 396 15.73 10.79 13.20
CA GLY A 396 15.13 9.54 12.72
C GLY A 396 15.30 8.34 13.65
N GLY A 397 14.45 7.33 13.44
CA GLY A 397 14.13 6.31 14.45
C GLY A 397 15.32 5.53 14.98
N PHE A 398 16.20 5.06 14.10
CA PHE A 398 17.28 4.14 14.44
C PHE A 398 18.60 4.80 14.81
N SER A 399 18.56 6.00 15.42
CA SER A 399 19.71 6.77 15.94
C SER A 399 20.67 7.43 14.93
N TRP A 400 20.45 7.30 13.61
CA TRP A 400 21.29 7.93 12.56
C TRP A 400 20.51 8.76 11.55
N GLY A 401 19.22 9.03 11.82
CA GLY A 401 18.37 9.79 10.92
C GLY A 401 17.37 8.96 10.14
N THR A 402 16.89 9.53 9.03
CA THR A 402 15.87 8.94 8.16
C THR A 402 16.38 8.84 6.74
N ASP A 403 15.84 7.89 5.97
CA ASP A 403 16.02 7.81 4.52
C ASP A 403 15.17 8.86 3.76
N ASP A 404 15.41 9.00 2.46
CA ASP A 404 14.67 9.91 1.57
C ASP A 404 13.16 9.69 1.66
N PHE A 405 12.71 8.43 1.68
CA PHE A 405 11.29 8.10 1.82
C PHE A 405 10.72 8.54 3.17
N GLY A 406 11.51 8.49 4.24
CA GLY A 406 11.12 8.98 5.55
C GLY A 406 11.10 10.49 5.72
N ASN A 407 11.85 11.22 4.88
CA ASN A 407 11.76 12.69 4.75
C ASN A 407 10.77 13.13 3.65
N SER A 408 10.20 12.18 2.91
CA SER A 408 9.37 12.48 1.74
C SER A 408 7.99 13.01 2.11
N GLN A 409 7.49 13.95 1.29
CA GLN A 409 6.10 14.40 1.30
C GLN A 409 5.12 13.31 0.84
N ASP A 410 5.61 12.21 0.28
CA ASP A 410 4.81 11.07 -0.13
C ASP A 410 3.97 10.50 1.02
N ARG A 411 4.51 10.49 2.24
CA ARG A 411 3.78 10.04 3.43
C ARG A 411 2.60 10.95 3.76
N VAL A 412 2.76 12.26 3.52
CA VAL A 412 1.67 13.24 3.68
C VAL A 412 0.65 13.09 2.57
N HIS A 413 1.10 12.85 1.34
CA HIS A 413 0.25 12.55 0.20
C HIS A 413 -0.63 11.31 0.46
N GLU A 414 -0.08 10.24 1.05
CA GLU A 414 -0.87 9.08 1.45
C GLU A 414 -1.97 9.46 2.46
N ILE A 415 -1.68 10.27 3.49
CA ILE A 415 -2.70 10.76 4.45
C ILE A 415 -3.84 11.46 3.70
N GLN A 416 -3.50 12.35 2.75
CA GLN A 416 -4.47 13.14 2.00
C GLN A 416 -5.38 12.26 1.13
N VAL A 417 -4.81 11.29 0.41
CA VAL A 417 -5.55 10.38 -0.46
C VAL A 417 -6.46 9.47 0.35
N LEU A 418 -5.93 8.84 1.40
CA LEU A 418 -6.68 7.94 2.29
C LEU A 418 -7.83 8.67 3.00
N SER A 419 -7.62 9.93 3.39
CA SER A 419 -8.61 10.75 4.11
C SER A 419 -9.62 11.44 3.19
N SER A 420 -9.46 11.34 1.88
CA SER A 420 -10.25 12.07 0.88
C SER A 420 -11.73 11.69 0.87
N MET A 421 -12.58 12.63 0.43
CA MET A 421 -14.00 12.37 0.25
C MET A 421 -14.26 11.34 -0.86
N ALA A 422 -13.37 11.26 -1.84
CA ALA A 422 -13.44 10.27 -2.91
C ALA A 422 -13.32 8.84 -2.35
N MET A 423 -12.33 8.58 -1.48
CA MET A 423 -12.18 7.27 -0.83
C MET A 423 -13.35 6.95 0.10
N LYS A 424 -13.81 7.91 0.91
CA LYS A 424 -14.98 7.74 1.78
C LYS A 424 -16.25 7.37 0.99
N THR A 425 -16.46 8.02 -0.16
CA THR A 425 -17.57 7.73 -1.06
C THR A 425 -17.43 6.36 -1.73
N PHE A 426 -16.22 6.02 -2.15
CA PHE A 426 -15.89 4.72 -2.74
C PHE A 426 -16.21 3.56 -1.78
N TYR A 427 -15.74 3.60 -0.53
CA TYR A 427 -16.02 2.54 0.44
C TYR A 427 -17.52 2.32 0.63
N LYS A 428 -18.30 3.41 0.73
CA LYS A 428 -19.76 3.34 0.85
C LYS A 428 -20.42 2.75 -0.39
N ASN A 429 -20.02 3.17 -1.59
CA ASN A 429 -20.62 2.71 -2.85
C ASN A 429 -20.34 1.24 -3.14
N HIS A 430 -19.21 0.72 -2.62
CA HIS A 430 -18.79 -0.66 -2.84
C HIS A 430 -19.01 -1.57 -1.62
N ASN A 431 -19.76 -1.13 -0.61
CA ASN A 431 -20.06 -1.87 0.61
C ASN A 431 -18.79 -2.42 1.31
N ILE A 432 -17.75 -1.59 1.38
CA ILE A 432 -16.49 -1.90 2.05
C ILE A 432 -16.53 -1.30 3.46
N GLU A 433 -16.38 -2.15 4.46
CA GLU A 433 -16.26 -1.74 5.86
C GLU A 433 -14.78 -1.65 6.24
N LEU A 434 -14.34 -0.46 6.65
CA LEU A 434 -13.00 -0.31 7.24
C LEU A 434 -12.98 -0.94 8.62
N VAL A 435 -12.04 -1.85 8.87
CA VAL A 435 -11.89 -2.58 10.15
C VAL A 435 -10.41 -2.63 10.54
N SER A 436 -10.12 -3.14 11.74
CA SER A 436 -8.74 -3.41 12.15
C SER A 436 -8.43 -4.90 12.08
N HIS A 437 -7.16 -5.26 12.30
CA HIS A 437 -6.71 -6.66 12.36
C HIS A 437 -7.45 -7.53 13.38
N ARG A 438 -8.20 -6.96 14.33
CA ARG A 438 -9.00 -7.73 15.31
C ARG A 438 -10.14 -8.55 14.69
N VAL A 439 -10.45 -8.37 13.40
CA VAL A 439 -11.40 -9.22 12.67
C VAL A 439 -10.82 -10.56 12.22
N LEU A 440 -9.48 -10.64 12.16
CA LEU A 440 -8.76 -11.87 11.91
C LEU A 440 -8.57 -12.54 13.27
#